data_AF-A0A1I8PWL3-F1
#
_entry.id   AF-A0A1I8PWL3-F1
#
_cell.length_a   1.000
_cell.length_b   1.000
_cell.length_c   1.000
_cell.angle_alpha   90.00
_cell.angle_beta   90.00
_cell.angle_gamma   90.00
#
_symmetry.space_group_name_H-M   'P 1'
#
loop_
_entity.id
_entity.type
_entity.pdbx_description
1 polymer ?
#
loop_
_entity_poly.entity_id
_entity_poly.type
_entity_poly.pdbx_seq_one_letter_code
_entity_poly.pdbx_strand_id
1 'polypeptide(L)'
;MAPQQKVEFVILKLTFLPYVHPQYPRISLTHKRHSPSSSMTQVRDWFDRIMSREKSKISPHLSVRYCEWNITSGNANLFTVNGYRFDKILLVLGEEVIHWIFYQNMPLHRRIEGCGHLSVNYCGCCLNTQYMKIMDTVKSCVMQRGHN
;
A
#
# COMPACT_ATOMS: atom_id res chain seq x y z
N MET A 1 16.77 28.24 4.43
CA MET A 1 16.64 26.78 4.60
C MET A 1 16.63 26.16 3.21
N ALA A 2 17.64 25.39 2.83
CA ALA A 2 17.72 24.80 1.50
C ALA A 2 16.56 23.79 1.29
N PRO A 3 15.90 23.78 0.12
CA PRO A 3 14.81 22.86 -0.14
C PRO A 3 15.35 21.42 -0.08
N GLN A 4 14.78 20.60 0.79
CA GLN A 4 15.20 19.20 0.92
C GLN A 4 14.82 18.46 -0.38
N GLN A 5 15.83 18.17 -1.22
CA GLN A 5 15.74 17.36 -2.44
C GLN A 5 15.45 15.88 -2.13
N LYS A 6 14.32 15.61 -1.48
CA LYS A 6 13.94 14.27 -1.01
C LYS A 6 12.52 13.92 -1.44
N VAL A 7 12.39 12.83 -2.19
CA VAL A 7 11.09 12.22 -2.49
C VAL A 7 10.87 11.05 -1.53
N GLU A 8 9.68 10.99 -0.92
CA GLU A 8 9.28 9.89 -0.05
C GLU A 8 8.25 9.01 -0.77
N PHE A 9 8.58 7.73 -0.93
CA PHE A 9 7.58 6.72 -1.29
C PHE A 9 6.92 6.20 -0.03
N VAL A 10 5.60 6.32 0.05
CA VAL A 10 4.81 5.72 1.12
C VAL A 10 4.33 4.35 0.67
N ILE A 11 4.60 3.34 1.50
CA ILE A 11 4.28 1.95 1.26
C ILE A 11 3.42 1.49 2.42
N LEU A 12 2.18 1.14 2.13
CA LEU A 12 1.21 0.71 3.11
C LEU A 12 0.97 -0.80 2.98
N LYS A 13 1.27 -1.53 4.04
CA LYS A 13 1.13 -2.98 4.16
C LYS A 13 0.04 -3.29 5.17
N LEU A 14 -1.06 -3.89 4.73
CA LEU A 14 -2.10 -4.39 5.60
C LEU A 14 -1.99 -5.91 5.70
N THR A 15 -2.11 -6.45 6.91
CA THR A 15 -2.17 -7.89 7.17
C THR A 15 -3.39 -8.21 8.01
N PHE A 16 -4.17 -9.19 7.57
CA PHE A 16 -5.30 -9.71 8.31
C PHE A 16 -4.83 -10.73 9.33
N LEU A 17 -5.17 -10.54 10.59
CA LEU A 17 -4.99 -11.53 11.65
C LEU A 17 -6.28 -11.61 12.48
N PRO A 18 -6.98 -12.77 12.52
CA PRO A 18 -8.31 -12.87 13.11
C PRO A 18 -8.33 -12.62 14.62
N TYR A 19 -7.19 -12.76 15.30
CA TYR A 19 -7.05 -12.55 16.74
C TYR A 19 -6.73 -11.10 17.13
N VAL A 20 -6.53 -10.20 16.16
CA VAL A 20 -6.38 -8.76 16.43
C VAL A 20 -7.77 -8.13 16.53
N HIS A 21 -8.00 -7.23 17.48
CA HIS A 21 -9.31 -6.60 17.63
C HIS A 21 -9.65 -5.76 16.38
N PRO A 22 -10.86 -5.87 15.79
CA PRO A 22 -11.22 -5.17 14.55
C PRO A 22 -11.12 -3.63 14.63
N GLN A 23 -11.36 -3.07 15.82
CA GLN A 23 -11.33 -1.62 16.06
C GLN A 23 -9.96 -1.12 16.57
N TYR A 24 -9.06 -2.02 16.96
CA TYR A 24 -7.75 -1.67 17.51
C TYR A 24 -6.62 -2.36 16.73
N PRO A 25 -6.36 -1.91 15.49
CA PRO A 25 -5.28 -2.45 14.68
C PRO A 25 -3.92 -2.10 15.29
N ARG A 26 -2.94 -2.99 15.07
CA ARG A 26 -1.54 -2.73 15.43
C ARG A 26 -0.88 -2.00 14.26
N ILE A 27 -0.38 -0.79 14.51
CA ILE A 27 0.18 0.07 13.48
C ILE A 27 1.63 0.36 13.82
N SER A 28 2.52 0.18 12.85
CA SER A 28 3.92 0.58 12.97
C SER A 28 4.36 1.38 11.74
N LEU A 29 5.19 2.38 12.00
CA LEU A 29 5.77 3.27 11.03
C LEU A 29 7.28 3.13 11.05
N THR A 30 7.89 2.88 9.89
CA THR A 30 9.34 2.82 9.77
C THR A 30 9.83 3.58 8.55
N HIS A 31 10.84 4.42 8.72
CA HIS A 31 11.52 5.07 7.60
C HIS A 31 12.74 4.26 7.20
N LYS A 32 12.88 3.99 5.91
CA LYS A 32 13.98 3.21 5.35
C LYS A 32 14.69 3.99 4.25
N ARG A 33 16.01 3.85 4.22
CA ARG A 33 16.86 4.37 3.14
C ARG A 33 16.87 3.43 1.92
N HIS A 34 16.65 2.14 2.15
CA HIS A 34 16.66 1.12 1.12
C HIS A 34 15.25 0.62 0.83
N SER A 35 15.07 0.11 -0.40
CA SER A 35 13.83 -0.50 -0.86
C SER A 35 13.45 -1.66 0.05
N PRO A 36 12.18 -1.77 0.49
CA PRO A 36 11.74 -2.88 1.31
C PRO A 36 11.35 -4.14 0.52
N SER A 37 11.69 -4.22 -0.77
CA SER A 37 11.28 -5.31 -1.66
C SER A 37 11.66 -6.71 -1.15
N SER A 38 12.79 -6.83 -0.45
CA SER A 38 13.24 -8.09 0.17
C SER A 38 12.25 -8.68 1.17
N SER A 39 11.45 -7.82 1.83
CA SER A 39 10.43 -8.25 2.80
C SER A 39 9.10 -8.69 2.16
N MET A 40 8.95 -8.54 0.84
CA MET A 40 7.69 -8.73 0.11
C MET A 40 7.73 -9.95 -0.83
N THR A 41 8.26 -11.08 -0.36
CA THR A 41 8.63 -12.23 -1.21
C THR A 41 7.56 -12.67 -2.22
N GLN A 42 6.28 -12.76 -1.82
CA GLN A 42 5.18 -13.22 -2.70
C GLN A 42 4.80 -12.23 -3.82
N VAL A 43 5.12 -10.95 -3.65
CA VAL A 43 4.69 -9.87 -4.54
C VAL A 43 5.86 -9.00 -4.98
N ARG A 44 7.08 -9.50 -4.80
CA ARG A 44 8.33 -8.79 -5.03
C ARG A 44 8.43 -8.30 -6.47
N ASP A 45 8.19 -9.16 -7.44
CA ASP A 45 8.30 -8.81 -8.87
C ASP A 45 7.35 -7.67 -9.25
N TRP A 46 6.14 -7.68 -8.69
CA TRP A 46 5.20 -6.59 -8.88
C TRP A 46 5.66 -5.31 -8.21
N PHE A 47 6.11 -5.39 -6.97
CA PHE A 47 6.58 -4.22 -6.24
C PHE A 47 7.78 -3.59 -6.96
N ASP A 48 8.76 -4.38 -7.37
CA ASP A 48 9.95 -3.92 -8.09
C ASP A 48 9.58 -3.28 -9.43
N ARG A 49 8.62 -3.87 -10.17
CA ARG A 49 8.06 -3.29 -11.42
C ARG A 49 7.40 -1.93 -11.19
N ILE A 50 6.54 -1.81 -10.19
CA ILE A 50 5.83 -0.56 -9.87
C ILE A 50 6.82 0.51 -9.40
N MET A 51 7.73 0.15 -8.49
CA MET A 51 8.74 1.07 -7.99
C MET A 51 9.69 1.55 -9.09
N SER A 52 10.07 0.69 -10.03
CA SER A 52 10.87 1.08 -11.19
C SER A 52 10.14 2.14 -12.03
N ARG A 53 8.85 1.93 -12.32
CA ARG A 53 8.01 2.87 -13.07
C ARG A 53 7.81 4.21 -12.36
N GLU A 54 7.61 4.22 -11.05
CA GLU A 54 7.44 5.48 -10.31
C GLU A 54 8.77 6.22 -10.15
N LYS A 55 9.87 5.50 -9.91
CA LYS A 55 11.21 6.10 -9.84
C LYS A 55 11.66 6.73 -11.14
N SER A 56 11.28 6.18 -12.31
CA SER A 56 11.66 6.75 -13.60
C SER A 56 11.05 8.13 -13.86
N LYS A 57 10.03 8.53 -13.09
CA LYS A 57 9.43 9.87 -13.14
C LYS A 57 10.18 10.89 -12.28
N ILE A 58 11.00 10.42 -11.34
CA ILE A 58 11.71 11.27 -10.39
C ILE A 58 13.02 11.76 -11.03
N SER A 59 13.31 13.05 -10.87
CA SER A 59 14.60 13.61 -11.30
C SER A 59 15.76 12.88 -10.62
N PRO A 60 16.82 12.49 -11.35
CA PRO A 60 17.94 11.73 -10.79
C PRO A 60 18.72 12.48 -9.69
N HIS A 61 18.54 13.80 -9.58
CA HIS A 61 19.16 14.65 -8.56
C HIS A 61 18.43 14.60 -7.21
N LEU A 62 17.24 13.99 -7.16
CA LEU A 62 16.46 13.87 -5.93
C LEU A 62 16.80 12.55 -5.23
N SER A 63 17.02 12.65 -3.92
CA SER A 63 17.23 11.46 -3.08
C SER A 63 15.89 10.81 -2.71
N VAL A 64 15.83 9.48 -2.74
CA VAL A 64 14.60 8.74 -2.45
C VAL A 64 14.66 8.17 -1.03
N ARG A 65 13.58 8.31 -0.25
CA ARG A 65 13.35 7.57 1.00
C ARG A 65 12.07 6.76 0.93
N TYR A 66 11.95 5.75 1.79
CA TYR A 66 10.77 4.92 1.91
C TYR A 66 10.15 5.08 3.29
N CYS A 67 8.83 5.08 3.31
CA CYS A 67 8.02 5.12 4.52
C CYS A 67 7.15 3.87 4.52
N GLU A 68 7.43 2.94 5.40
CA GLU A 68 6.62 1.74 5.53
C GLU A 68 5.64 1.86 6.69
N TRP A 69 4.37 1.75 6.35
CA TRP A 69 3.26 1.61 7.28
C TRP A 69 2.83 0.15 7.30
N ASN A 70 3.01 -0.51 8.44
CA ASN A 70 2.50 -1.87 8.63
C ASN A 70 1.27 -1.80 9.54
N ILE A 71 0.13 -2.22 9.02
CA ILE A 71 -1.14 -2.25 9.72
C ILE A 71 -1.59 -3.71 9.83
N THR A 72 -1.68 -4.21 11.04
CA THR A 72 -2.25 -5.51 11.31
C THR A 72 -3.64 -5.32 11.91
N SER A 73 -4.66 -5.86 11.27
CA SER A 73 -6.06 -5.68 11.68
C SER A 73 -6.83 -6.99 11.64
N GLY A 74 -7.76 -7.18 12.58
CA GLY A 74 -8.75 -8.26 12.51
C GLY A 74 -10.07 -7.85 11.88
N ASN A 75 -10.16 -6.65 11.30
CA ASN A 75 -11.34 -6.23 10.56
C ASN A 75 -11.42 -6.94 9.20
N ALA A 76 -12.09 -8.08 9.15
CA ALA A 76 -12.23 -8.89 7.93
C ALA A 76 -12.85 -8.12 6.76
N ASN A 77 -13.70 -7.12 7.03
CA ASN A 77 -14.31 -6.32 5.98
C ASN A 77 -13.23 -5.59 5.20
N LEU A 78 -12.18 -5.05 5.83
CA LEU A 78 -11.05 -4.38 5.14
C LEU A 78 -10.37 -5.26 4.09
N PHE A 79 -10.36 -6.56 4.30
CA PHE A 79 -9.69 -7.52 3.43
C PHE A 79 -10.62 -8.27 2.50
N THR A 80 -11.93 -8.01 2.55
CA THR A 80 -12.91 -8.67 1.71
C THR A 80 -13.24 -7.80 0.50
N VAL A 81 -13.11 -8.40 -0.69
CA VAL A 81 -13.42 -7.78 -1.99
C VAL A 81 -14.20 -8.80 -2.81
N ASN A 82 -15.35 -8.42 -3.37
CA ASN A 82 -16.22 -9.28 -4.18
C ASN A 82 -16.54 -10.64 -3.51
N GLY A 83 -16.78 -10.64 -2.20
CA GLY A 83 -17.05 -11.87 -1.44
C GLY A 83 -15.83 -12.75 -1.12
N TYR A 84 -14.63 -12.35 -1.55
CA TYR A 84 -13.39 -13.07 -1.27
C TYR A 84 -12.52 -12.33 -0.25
N ARG A 85 -12.10 -13.03 0.80
CA ARG A 85 -11.22 -12.50 1.85
C ARG A 85 -9.75 -12.70 1.50
N PHE A 86 -8.99 -11.63 1.38
CA PHE A 86 -7.54 -11.65 1.20
C PHE A 86 -6.81 -11.64 2.55
N ASP A 87 -5.54 -12.06 2.59
CA ASP A 87 -4.77 -12.05 3.83
C ASP A 87 -3.91 -10.80 3.96
N LYS A 88 -3.48 -10.26 2.81
CA LYS A 88 -2.57 -9.12 2.75
C LYS A 88 -2.98 -8.15 1.66
N ILE A 89 -2.69 -6.89 1.92
CA ILE A 89 -2.89 -5.79 0.97
C ILE A 89 -1.60 -4.98 0.97
N LEU A 90 -1.08 -4.66 -0.21
CA LEU A 90 0.07 -3.80 -0.35
C LEU A 90 -0.33 -2.64 -1.26
N LEU A 91 -0.07 -1.42 -0.79
CA LEU A 91 -0.29 -0.19 -1.53
C LEU A 91 1.04 0.55 -1.66
N VAL A 92 1.30 1.06 -2.85
CA VAL A 92 2.40 1.97 -3.15
C VAL A 92 1.78 3.29 -3.54
N LEU A 93 1.97 4.30 -2.70
CA LEU A 93 1.42 5.64 -2.89
C LEU A 93 2.49 6.43 -3.65
N GLY A 94 2.28 6.58 -4.96
CA GLY A 94 3.05 7.48 -5.79
C GLY A 94 2.59 8.93 -5.65
N GLU A 95 3.14 9.81 -6.47
CA GLU A 95 2.81 11.25 -6.46
C GLU A 95 1.36 11.51 -6.90
N GLU A 96 0.92 10.85 -7.98
CA GLU A 96 -0.42 11.05 -8.56
C GLU A 96 -1.28 9.78 -8.57
N VAL A 97 -0.63 8.62 -8.45
CA VAL A 97 -1.25 7.30 -8.64
C VAL A 97 -0.94 6.42 -7.45
N ILE A 98 -1.97 5.77 -6.92
CA ILE A 98 -1.82 4.69 -5.95
C ILE A 98 -1.91 3.38 -6.71
N HIS A 99 -0.93 2.51 -6.47
CA HIS A 99 -0.93 1.14 -6.95
C HIS A 99 -1.26 0.23 -5.80
N TRP A 100 -2.11 -0.77 -6.01
CA TRP A 100 -2.48 -1.72 -4.98
C TRP A 100 -2.47 -3.15 -5.48
N ILE A 101 -2.30 -4.06 -4.53
CA ILE A 101 -2.43 -5.48 -4.72
C ILE A 101 -3.05 -6.12 -3.46
N PHE A 102 -4.11 -6.87 -3.66
CA PHE A 102 -4.70 -7.78 -2.69
C PHE A 102 -4.17 -9.17 -2.97
N TYR A 103 -3.70 -9.90 -1.96
CA TYR A 103 -3.17 -11.25 -2.14
C TYR A 103 -3.42 -12.14 -0.93
N GLN A 104 -3.65 -13.42 -1.21
CA GLN A 104 -3.76 -14.47 -0.19
C GLN A 104 -2.43 -15.19 -0.03
N ASN A 105 -2.16 -15.65 1.20
CA ASN A 105 -1.17 -16.70 1.40
C ASN A 105 -1.74 -18.04 0.90
N MET A 106 -0.91 -19.08 0.85
CA MET A 106 -1.31 -20.45 0.47
C MET A 106 -2.63 -20.89 1.13
N PRO A 107 -3.51 -21.65 0.44
CA PRO A 107 -3.21 -22.41 -0.79
C PRO A 107 -3.75 -21.80 -2.10
N LEU A 108 -4.58 -20.74 -2.06
CA LEU A 108 -5.35 -20.33 -3.24
C LEU A 108 -4.67 -19.26 -4.12
N HIS A 109 -3.52 -18.69 -3.72
CA HIS A 109 -2.73 -17.69 -4.45
C HIS A 109 -3.53 -16.59 -5.19
N ARG A 110 -4.74 -16.26 -4.70
CA ARG A 110 -5.57 -15.27 -5.36
C ARG A 110 -4.93 -13.91 -5.23
N ARG A 111 -4.99 -13.16 -6.32
CA ARG A 111 -4.41 -11.84 -6.42
C ARG A 111 -5.30 -10.92 -7.24
N ILE A 112 -5.49 -9.70 -6.74
CA ILE A 112 -6.14 -8.62 -7.49
C ILE A 112 -5.18 -7.44 -7.46
N GLU A 113 -4.76 -6.97 -8.63
CA GLU A 113 -3.92 -5.77 -8.76
C GLU A 113 -4.69 -4.64 -9.45
N GLY A 114 -4.31 -3.41 -9.13
CA GLY A 114 -4.89 -2.25 -9.78
C GLY A 114 -4.12 -0.98 -9.45
N CYS A 115 -4.56 0.10 -10.09
CA CYS A 115 -4.08 1.44 -9.80
C CYS A 115 -5.20 2.44 -10.06
N GLY A 116 -5.09 3.60 -9.43
CA GLY A 116 -6.06 4.69 -9.55
C GLY A 116 -5.42 6.01 -9.17
N HIS A 117 -5.90 7.09 -9.80
CA HIS A 117 -5.52 8.44 -9.42
C HIS A 117 -6.19 8.78 -8.10
N LEU A 118 -5.39 9.11 -7.09
CA LEU A 118 -5.88 9.64 -5.84
C LEU A 118 -5.13 10.93 -5.55
N SER A 119 -5.82 12.06 -5.68
CA SER A 119 -5.31 13.38 -5.30
C SER A 119 -5.32 13.49 -3.78
N VAL A 120 -4.35 12.85 -3.13
CA VAL A 120 -4.20 12.94 -1.67
C VAL A 120 -2.75 13.19 -1.34
N ASN A 121 -2.52 14.30 -0.62
CA ASN A 121 -1.21 14.64 -0.10
C ASN A 121 -0.92 13.76 1.12
N TYR A 122 -0.12 12.73 0.93
CA TYR A 122 0.31 11.83 1.99
C TYR A 122 1.62 12.32 2.60
N CYS A 123 1.60 12.80 3.85
CA CYS A 123 2.82 12.71 4.66
C CYS A 123 2.82 11.36 5.37
N GLY A 124 4.00 10.73 5.47
CA GLY A 124 4.22 9.56 6.32
C GLY A 124 3.92 9.79 7.80
N CYS A 125 3.45 10.98 8.21
CA CYS A 125 2.99 11.32 9.56
C CYS A 125 1.46 11.27 9.74
N CYS A 126 0.67 11.52 8.70
CA CYS A 126 -0.79 11.68 8.78
C CYS A 126 -1.55 10.41 8.38
N LEU A 127 -0.86 9.37 7.90
CA LEU A 127 -1.52 8.17 7.40
C LEU A 127 -2.30 7.39 8.47
N ASN A 128 -1.98 7.52 9.76
CA ASN A 128 -2.70 6.83 10.84
C ASN A 128 -4.20 7.20 10.87
N THR A 129 -4.52 8.46 10.60
CA THR A 129 -5.90 8.96 10.58
C THR A 129 -6.55 8.86 9.20
N GLN A 130 -5.78 8.56 8.16
CA GLN A 130 -6.24 8.60 6.77
C GLN A 130 -6.31 7.22 6.10
N TYR A 131 -5.62 6.19 6.61
CA TYR A 131 -5.52 4.91 5.90
C TYR A 131 -6.87 4.24 5.64
N MET A 132 -7.85 4.39 6.54
CA MET A 132 -9.21 3.89 6.32
C MET A 132 -9.86 4.53 5.08
N LYS A 133 -9.73 5.85 4.91
CA LYS A 133 -10.24 6.57 3.74
C LYS A 133 -9.55 6.13 2.45
N ILE A 134 -8.23 5.88 2.51
CA ILE A 134 -7.46 5.35 1.37
C ILE A 134 -8.01 3.98 0.99
N MET A 135 -8.20 3.10 1.98
CA MET A 135 -8.71 1.75 1.77
C MET A 135 -10.12 1.73 1.20
N ASP A 136 -11.02 2.59 1.69
CA ASP A 136 -12.38 2.71 1.17
C ASP A 136 -12.38 3.18 -0.28
N THR A 137 -11.51 4.12 -0.62
CA THR A 137 -11.40 4.60 -2.00
C THR A 137 -10.82 3.54 -2.93
N VAL A 138 -9.75 2.86 -2.52
CA VAL A 138 -9.16 1.75 -3.29
C VAL A 138 -10.18 0.65 -3.54
N LYS A 139 -10.95 0.27 -2.51
CA LYS A 139 -12.03 -0.71 -2.67
C LYS A 139 -13.10 -0.24 -3.62
N SER A 140 -13.50 1.03 -3.54
CA SER A 140 -14.49 1.60 -4.47
C SER A 140 -14.00 1.49 -5.91
N CYS A 141 -12.71 1.77 -6.18
CA CYS A 141 -12.12 1.58 -7.50
C CYS A 141 -12.10 0.11 -7.95
N VAL A 142 -11.85 -0.83 -7.04
CA VAL A 142 -11.86 -2.27 -7.37
C VAL A 142 -13.28 -2.76 -7.69
N MET A 143 -14.28 -2.30 -6.92
CA MET A 143 -15.69 -2.67 -7.13
C MET A 143 -16.23 -2.11 -8.44
N GLN A 144 -15.89 -0.86 -8.80
CA GLN A 144 -16.31 -0.24 -10.07
C GLN A 144 -15.76 -0.96 -11.30
N ARG A 145 -14.54 -1.52 -11.22
CA ARG A 145 -13.95 -2.31 -12.31
C ARG A 145 -14.54 -3.72 -12.46
N GLY A 146 -15.31 -4.20 -11.48
CA GLY A 146 -16.00 -5.49 -11.54
C GLY A 146 -17.37 -5.45 -12.23
N HIS A 147 -17.82 -4.27 -12.69
CA HIS A 147 -19.12 -4.04 -13.31
C HIS A 147 -19.06 -3.79 -14.83
N ASN A 148 -17.88 -3.95 -15.47
CA ASN A 148 -17.72 -3.90 -16.92
C ASN A 148 -17.38 -5.27 -17.49
#